data_AF-A0A9N9B456-F1
#
_entry.id   AF-A0A9N9B456-F1
#
_cell.length_a   1.000
_cell.length_b   1.000
_cell.length_c   1.000
_cell.angle_alpha   90.00
_cell.angle_beta   90.00
_cell.angle_gamma   90.00
#
_symmetry.space_group_name_H-M   'P 1'
#
loop_
_entity.id
_entity.type
_entity.pdbx_description
1 polymer ?
#
loop_
_entity_poly.entity_id
_entity_poly.type
_entity_poly.pdbx_seq_one_letter_code
_entity_poly.pdbx_strand_id
1 'polypeptide(L)'
;MVTTKIATEPTDFRTASITQHWNDPPQKIFHKVEDDHKQLNSSQICLIIQKALEICKDNAKNSDKKIILDTEKRLEILYEKLESKQLSESVLGRLGRLCEYLELKDLNNSITIHGNLMTTDFDKEGKWLLGIKRLLDLYQKTLK
;
A
#
# COMPACT_ATOMS: atom_id res chain seq x y z
N MET A 1 6.18 8.54 73.98
CA MET A 1 6.95 8.44 72.71
C MET A 1 7.89 7.26 72.81
N VAL A 2 7.60 6.15 72.12
CA VAL A 2 8.57 5.07 71.87
C VAL A 2 8.30 4.59 70.45
N THR A 3 9.30 4.76 69.58
CA THR A 3 9.24 4.52 68.13
C THR A 3 9.73 3.09 67.85
N THR A 4 8.83 2.19 67.43
CA THR A 4 9.20 0.85 66.99
C THR A 4 9.65 0.90 65.53
N LYS A 5 10.93 0.61 65.28
CA LYS A 5 11.52 0.53 63.92
C LYS A 5 11.02 -0.74 63.21
N ILE A 6 10.51 -0.58 61.99
CA ILE A 6 10.09 -1.66 61.11
C ILE A 6 11.33 -2.16 60.36
N ALA A 7 11.70 -3.43 60.51
CA ALA A 7 12.81 -4.04 59.79
C ALA A 7 12.35 -4.45 58.38
N THR A 8 12.99 -3.92 57.35
CA THR A 8 12.81 -4.35 55.95
C THR A 8 13.83 -5.44 55.63
N GLU A 9 13.37 -6.64 55.29
CA GLU A 9 14.22 -7.74 54.81
C GLU A 9 14.86 -7.37 53.45
N PRO A 10 16.15 -7.65 53.23
CA PRO A 10 16.80 -7.43 51.95
C PRO A 10 16.46 -8.58 51.01
N THR A 11 15.67 -8.31 49.97
CA THR A 11 15.41 -9.28 48.89
C THR A 11 16.73 -9.57 48.16
N ASP A 12 17.24 -10.79 48.32
CA ASP A 12 18.49 -11.23 47.70
C ASP A 12 18.29 -11.49 46.20
N PHE A 13 18.83 -10.61 45.36
CA PHE A 13 18.76 -10.69 43.90
C PHE A 13 19.59 -11.85 43.31
N ARG A 14 20.43 -12.53 44.10
CA ARG A 14 21.34 -13.58 43.61
C ARG A 14 20.64 -14.86 43.15
N THR A 15 19.36 -15.02 43.48
CA THR A 15 18.55 -16.20 43.08
C THR A 15 17.52 -15.88 42.00
N ALA A 16 17.59 -14.69 41.38
CA ALA A 16 16.70 -14.35 40.28
C ALA A 16 17.16 -15.04 38.99
N SER A 17 16.60 -16.22 38.68
CA SER A 17 16.71 -16.80 37.33
C SER A 17 15.91 -15.96 36.34
N ILE A 18 16.58 -15.04 35.66
CA ILE A 18 16.04 -14.30 34.52
C ILE A 18 15.94 -15.28 33.35
N THR A 19 14.76 -15.83 33.10
CA THR A 19 14.47 -16.77 32.00
C THR A 19 14.41 -16.10 30.63
N GLN A 20 14.48 -14.77 30.54
CA GLN A 20 14.37 -14.03 29.29
C GLN A 20 15.70 -13.31 29.01
N HIS A 21 16.49 -13.91 28.12
CA HIS A 21 17.80 -13.40 27.72
C HIS A 21 17.63 -12.09 26.93
N TRP A 22 18.42 -11.06 27.27
CA TRP A 22 18.31 -9.71 26.68
C TRP A 22 18.53 -9.66 25.16
N ASN A 23 19.07 -10.75 24.59
CA ASN A 23 19.33 -10.89 23.15
C ASN A 23 18.32 -11.78 22.41
N ASP A 24 17.19 -12.16 23.03
CA ASP A 24 16.09 -12.81 22.33
C ASP A 24 15.05 -11.74 21.93
N PRO A 25 15.13 -11.19 20.69
CA PRO A 25 14.16 -10.23 20.26
C PRO A 25 12.77 -10.91 20.21
N PRO A 26 11.71 -10.25 20.69
CA PRO A 26 10.40 -10.87 20.80
C PRO A 26 9.93 -11.42 19.45
N GLN A 27 9.67 -12.73 19.33
CA GLN A 27 9.29 -13.34 18.05
C GLN A 27 8.09 -12.65 17.38
N LYS A 28 7.24 -11.96 18.15
CA LYS A 28 6.12 -11.14 17.66
C LYS A 28 6.52 -10.02 16.68
N ILE A 29 7.71 -9.44 16.75
CA ILE A 29 8.15 -8.40 15.78
C ILE A 29 8.56 -8.99 14.42
N PHE A 30 8.83 -10.30 14.33
CA PHE A 30 9.25 -10.95 13.08
C PHE A 30 8.13 -11.62 12.31
N HIS A 31 6.89 -11.53 12.79
CA HIS A 31 5.77 -11.94 11.97
C HIS A 31 5.56 -10.84 10.92
N LYS A 32 6.07 -11.09 9.71
CA LYS A 32 5.52 -10.48 8.50
C LYS A 32 4.02 -10.67 8.61
N VAL A 33 3.26 -9.58 8.73
CA VAL A 33 1.81 -9.65 8.69
C VAL A 33 1.48 -10.27 7.34
N GLU A 34 1.19 -11.57 7.34
CA GLU A 34 0.54 -12.25 6.23
C GLU A 34 -0.87 -11.71 6.24
N ASP A 35 -0.97 -10.54 5.64
CA ASP A 35 -2.18 -9.84 5.30
C ASP A 35 -2.94 -10.84 4.41
N ASP A 36 -3.92 -11.58 4.97
CA ASP A 36 -4.81 -12.56 4.31
C ASP A 36 -5.76 -11.84 3.32
N HIS A 37 -5.18 -11.07 2.42
CA HIS A 37 -5.90 -10.29 1.43
C HIS A 37 -5.88 -11.06 0.13
N LYS A 38 -7.08 -11.20 -0.41
CA LYS A 38 -7.35 -11.81 -1.70
C LYS A 38 -6.51 -11.12 -2.78
N GLN A 39 -5.35 -11.68 -3.10
CA GLN A 39 -4.45 -11.12 -4.08
C GLN A 39 -5.18 -11.00 -5.43
N LEU A 40 -5.45 -9.76 -5.83
CA LEU A 40 -6.13 -9.49 -7.10
C LEU A 40 -5.27 -10.02 -8.25
N ASN A 41 -5.90 -10.76 -9.16
CA ASN A 41 -5.25 -11.22 -10.38
C ASN A 41 -5.17 -10.07 -11.42
N SER A 42 -4.32 -10.24 -12.44
CA SER A 42 -4.11 -9.22 -13.48
C SER A 42 -5.40 -8.76 -14.16
N SER A 43 -6.35 -9.67 -14.39
CA SER A 43 -7.63 -9.35 -15.03
C SER A 43 -8.50 -8.46 -14.14
N GLN A 44 -8.58 -8.76 -12.83
CA GLN A 44 -9.30 -7.93 -11.87
C GLN A 44 -8.70 -6.54 -11.76
N ILE A 45 -7.36 -6.45 -11.72
CA ILE A 45 -6.64 -5.16 -11.72
C ILE A 45 -7.00 -4.33 -12.96
N CYS A 46 -6.95 -4.92 -14.16
CA CYS A 46 -7.37 -4.24 -15.39
C CYS A 46 -8.81 -3.70 -15.29
N LEU A 47 -9.75 -4.54 -14.85
CA LEU A 47 -11.16 -4.16 -14.75
C LEU A 47 -11.39 -2.99 -13.79
N ILE A 48 -10.74 -2.99 -12.63
CA ILE A 48 -10.88 -1.92 -11.63
C ILE A 48 -10.34 -0.61 -12.18
N ILE A 49 -9.15 -0.62 -12.80
CA ILE A 49 -8.52 0.57 -13.38
C ILE A 49 -9.35 1.12 -14.55
N GLN A 50 -9.86 0.25 -15.43
CA GLN A 50 -10.74 0.64 -16.53
C GLN A 50 -12.02 1.29 -15.99
N LYS A 51 -12.66 0.68 -14.99
CA LYS A 51 -13.86 1.25 -14.35
C LYS A 51 -13.58 2.63 -13.73
N ALA A 52 -12.45 2.79 -13.06
CA ALA A 52 -12.06 4.08 -12.50
C ALA A 52 -11.85 5.15 -13.58
N LEU A 53 -11.24 4.76 -14.72
CA LEU A 53 -11.06 5.64 -15.86
C LEU A 53 -12.38 6.05 -16.51
N GLU A 54 -13.33 5.13 -16.68
CA GLU A 54 -14.66 5.45 -17.21
C GLU A 54 -15.41 6.42 -16.29
N ILE A 55 -15.35 6.22 -14.97
CA ILE A 55 -15.90 7.19 -14.00
C ILE A 55 -15.26 8.58 -14.19
N CYS A 56 -13.95 8.65 -14.44
CA CYS A 56 -13.28 9.91 -14.71
C CYS A 56 -13.75 10.55 -16.02
N LYS A 57 -13.98 9.75 -17.08
CA LYS A 57 -14.49 10.23 -18.38
C LYS A 57 -15.90 10.81 -18.26
N ASP A 58 -16.79 10.11 -17.56
CA ASP A 58 -18.18 10.52 -17.39
C ASP A 58 -18.32 11.85 -16.63
N ASN A 59 -17.37 12.13 -15.72
CA ASN A 59 -17.36 13.34 -14.90
C ASN A 59 -16.37 14.40 -15.42
N ALA A 60 -15.75 14.18 -16.58
CA ALA A 60 -14.70 15.03 -17.11
C ALA A 60 -15.23 16.38 -17.63
N LYS A 61 -14.50 17.46 -17.35
CA LYS A 61 -14.74 18.75 -18.04
C LYS A 61 -14.03 18.76 -19.39
N ASN A 62 -14.45 19.66 -20.28
CA ASN A 62 -13.78 19.83 -21.59
C ASN A 62 -12.26 20.08 -21.48
N SER A 63 -11.81 20.71 -20.38
CA SER A 63 -10.39 20.92 -20.08
C SER A 63 -9.62 19.63 -19.79
N ASP A 64 -10.27 18.59 -19.29
CA ASP A 64 -9.62 17.34 -18.88
C ASP A 64 -9.45 16.34 -20.04
N LYS A 65 -10.13 16.56 -21.18
CA LYS A 65 -10.10 15.64 -22.35
C LYS A 65 -8.70 15.25 -22.80
N LYS A 66 -7.77 16.21 -22.87
CA LYS A 66 -6.38 15.94 -23.27
C LYS A 66 -5.63 15.11 -22.22
N ILE A 67 -5.92 15.34 -20.94
CA ILE A 67 -5.30 14.62 -19.82
C ILE A 67 -5.80 13.18 -19.79
N ILE A 68 -7.09 12.96 -20.02
CA ILE A 68 -7.70 11.63 -20.10
C ILE A 68 -7.07 10.84 -21.24
N LEU A 69 -6.94 11.43 -22.43
CA LEU A 69 -6.36 10.76 -23.58
C LEU A 69 -4.88 10.36 -23.36
N ASP A 70 -4.07 11.22 -22.72
CA ASP A 70 -2.70 10.84 -22.32
C ASP A 70 -2.70 9.74 -21.26
N THR A 71 -3.65 9.79 -20.32
CA THR A 71 -3.80 8.78 -19.27
C THR A 71 -4.13 7.42 -19.89
N GLU A 72 -5.09 7.37 -20.83
CA GLU A 72 -5.45 6.15 -21.56
C GLU A 72 -4.24 5.49 -22.24
N LYS A 73 -3.49 6.25 -23.03
CA LYS A 73 -2.30 5.74 -23.72
C LYS A 73 -1.23 5.20 -22.78
N ARG A 74 -1.14 5.75 -21.57
CA ARG A 74 -0.21 5.27 -20.55
C ARG A 74 -0.71 4.00 -19.88
N LEU A 75 -2.03 3.89 -19.69
CA LEU A 75 -2.65 2.70 -19.13
C LEU A 75 -2.67 1.53 -20.12
N GLU A 76 -2.70 1.79 -21.43
CA GLU A 76 -2.51 0.76 -22.47
C GLU A 76 -1.19 -0.02 -22.24
N ILE A 77 -0.09 0.68 -21.96
CA ILE A 77 1.20 0.06 -21.63
C ILE A 77 1.10 -0.86 -20.40
N LEU A 78 0.33 -0.45 -19.38
CA LEU A 78 0.10 -1.28 -18.20
C LEU A 78 -0.71 -2.53 -18.56
N TYR A 79 -1.77 -2.39 -19.36
CA TYR A 79 -2.62 -3.51 -19.76
C TYR A 79 -1.84 -4.54 -20.58
N GLU A 80 -1.00 -4.10 -21.52
CA GLU A 80 -0.11 -4.99 -22.28
C GLU A 80 0.86 -5.74 -21.35
N LYS A 81 1.45 -5.07 -20.35
CA LYS A 81 2.34 -5.70 -19.37
C LYS A 81 1.61 -6.69 -18.45
N LEU A 82 0.37 -6.41 -18.09
CA LEU A 82 -0.48 -7.29 -17.28
C LEU A 82 -0.88 -8.56 -18.06
N GLU A 83 -1.24 -8.41 -19.33
CA GLU A 83 -1.60 -9.52 -20.22
C GLU A 83 -0.39 -10.42 -20.52
N SER A 84 0.76 -9.82 -20.83
CA SER A 84 2.02 -10.54 -21.08
C SER A 84 2.71 -11.05 -19.82
N LYS A 85 2.15 -10.81 -18.63
CA LYS A 85 2.73 -11.18 -17.31
C LYS A 85 4.18 -10.71 -17.12
N GLN A 86 4.49 -9.51 -17.63
CA GLN A 86 5.83 -8.92 -17.55
C GLN A 86 6.09 -8.11 -16.28
N LEU A 87 5.09 -7.93 -15.42
CA LEU A 87 5.25 -7.27 -14.14
C LEU A 87 5.84 -8.23 -13.09
N SER A 88 6.74 -7.71 -12.25
CA SER A 88 7.24 -8.46 -11.10
C SER A 88 6.12 -8.71 -10.09
N GLU A 89 6.20 -9.81 -9.35
CA GLU A 89 5.21 -10.16 -8.31
C GLU A 89 5.07 -9.06 -7.26
N SER A 90 6.17 -8.39 -6.91
CA SER A 90 6.18 -7.25 -6.00
C SER A 90 5.36 -6.07 -6.53
N VAL A 91 5.53 -5.72 -7.81
CA VAL A 91 4.76 -4.64 -8.45
C VAL A 91 3.30 -5.03 -8.57
N LEU A 92 3.02 -6.28 -8.98
CA LEU A 92 1.66 -6.79 -9.12
C LEU A 92 0.92 -6.79 -7.78
N GLY A 93 1.56 -7.23 -6.69
CA GLY A 93 0.97 -7.22 -5.35
C GLY A 93 0.65 -5.82 -4.85
N ARG A 94 1.58 -4.86 -5.04
CA ARG A 94 1.31 -3.45 -4.70
C ARG A 94 0.21 -2.84 -5.56
N LEU A 95 0.18 -3.15 -6.85
CA LEU A 95 -0.87 -2.68 -7.75
C LEU A 95 -2.23 -3.26 -7.39
N GLY A 96 -2.28 -4.54 -6.99
CA GLY A 96 -3.48 -5.16 -6.41
C GLY A 96 -3.95 -4.39 -5.18
N ARG A 97 -3.05 -4.12 -4.22
CA ARG A 97 -3.40 -3.36 -3.02
C ARG A 97 -3.88 -1.94 -3.31
N LEU A 98 -3.28 -1.28 -4.29
CA LEU A 98 -3.75 0.02 -4.79
C LEU A 98 -5.20 -0.09 -5.29
N CYS A 99 -5.50 -1.11 -6.10
CA CYS A 99 -6.84 -1.34 -6.65
C CYS A 99 -7.87 -1.63 -5.55
N GLU A 100 -7.52 -2.41 -4.52
CA GLU A 100 -8.39 -2.66 -3.37
C GLU A 100 -8.77 -1.35 -2.66
N TYR A 101 -7.79 -0.49 -2.37
CA TYR A 101 -8.07 0.82 -1.76
C TYR A 101 -8.90 1.73 -2.69
N LEU A 102 -8.68 1.64 -4.00
CA LEU A 102 -9.45 2.38 -4.99
C LEU A 102 -10.93 1.95 -4.99
N GLU A 103 -11.22 0.66 -4.89
CA GLU A 103 -12.60 0.15 -4.76
C GLU A 103 -13.28 0.60 -3.45
N LEU A 104 -12.51 0.65 -2.36
CA LEU A 104 -12.95 1.18 -1.06
C LEU A 104 -13.06 2.72 -1.04
N LYS A 105 -12.73 3.40 -2.15
CA LYS A 105 -12.63 4.87 -2.27
C LYS A 105 -11.64 5.51 -1.29
N ASP A 106 -10.71 4.73 -0.76
CA ASP A 106 -9.64 5.20 0.10
C ASP A 106 -8.46 5.71 -0.74
N LEU A 107 -8.61 6.94 -1.24
CA LEU A 107 -7.59 7.55 -2.09
C LEU A 107 -6.28 7.86 -1.37
N ASN A 108 -6.31 8.09 -0.06
CA ASN A 108 -5.10 8.41 0.69
C ASN A 108 -4.16 7.21 0.71
N ASN A 109 -4.70 6.02 1.04
CA ASN A 109 -3.92 4.79 1.03
C ASN A 109 -3.52 4.38 -0.40
N SER A 110 -4.41 4.57 -1.39
CA SER A 110 -4.08 4.35 -2.80
C SER A 110 -2.90 5.22 -3.28
N ILE A 111 -2.87 6.51 -2.91
CA ILE A 111 -1.79 7.45 -3.24
C ILE A 111 -0.49 7.06 -2.52
N THR A 112 -0.55 6.63 -1.27
CA THR A 112 0.63 6.16 -0.53
C THR A 112 1.26 4.94 -1.22
N ILE A 113 0.46 3.95 -1.63
CA ILE A 113 0.97 2.77 -2.36
C ILE A 113 1.57 3.18 -3.71
N HIS A 114 0.92 4.08 -4.43
CA HIS A 114 1.44 4.63 -5.70
C HIS A 114 2.79 5.34 -5.51
N GLY A 115 2.91 6.15 -4.45
CA GLY A 115 4.16 6.83 -4.08
C GLY A 115 5.29 5.83 -3.83
N ASN A 116 5.01 4.74 -3.13
CA ASN A 116 5.99 3.68 -2.92
C ASN A 116 6.44 3.04 -4.24
N LEU A 117 5.51 2.73 -5.15
CA LEU A 117 5.83 2.22 -6.50
C LEU A 117 6.68 3.20 -7.32
N MET A 118 6.39 4.51 -7.22
CA MET A 118 7.19 5.58 -7.81
C MET A 118 8.62 5.66 -7.25
N THR A 119 8.86 5.22 -6.01
CA THR A 119 10.21 5.21 -5.45
C THR A 119 10.99 3.94 -5.78
N THR A 120 10.32 2.80 -5.87
CA THR A 120 11.00 1.50 -6.01
C THR A 120 11.17 1.04 -7.45
N ASP A 121 10.22 1.37 -8.35
CA ASP A 121 10.12 0.73 -9.66
C ASP A 121 10.00 1.74 -10.83
N PHE A 122 10.27 3.03 -10.58
CA PHE A 122 10.07 4.09 -11.57
C PHE A 122 10.92 3.95 -12.83
N ASP A 123 12.16 3.47 -12.73
CA ASP A 123 13.05 3.33 -13.89
C ASP A 123 12.49 2.37 -14.96
N LYS A 124 11.76 1.34 -14.53
CA LYS A 124 11.19 0.31 -15.41
C LYS A 124 9.72 0.55 -15.74
N GLU A 125 8.97 1.07 -14.77
CA GLU A 125 7.51 1.15 -14.80
C GLU A 125 6.97 2.60 -14.87
N GLY A 126 7.85 3.60 -14.87
CA GLY A 126 7.51 5.03 -14.76
C GLY A 126 6.53 5.54 -15.83
N LYS A 127 6.57 5.00 -17.04
CA LYS A 127 5.70 5.43 -18.16
C LYS A 127 4.21 5.31 -17.81
N TRP A 128 3.80 4.15 -17.30
CA TRP A 128 2.42 3.89 -16.91
C TRP A 128 2.12 4.29 -15.46
N LEU A 129 3.11 4.30 -14.57
CA LEU A 129 2.95 4.83 -13.21
C LEU A 129 2.52 6.30 -13.20
N LEU A 130 3.01 7.11 -14.15
CA LEU A 130 2.52 8.48 -14.36
C LEU A 130 1.06 8.52 -14.82
N GLY A 131 0.61 7.52 -15.59
CA GLY A 131 -0.80 7.36 -15.97
C GLY A 131 -1.66 7.08 -14.74
N ILE A 132 -1.25 6.16 -13.87
CA ILE A 132 -1.96 5.88 -12.60
C ILE A 132 -2.03 7.11 -11.70
N LYS A 133 -0.94 7.89 -11.60
CA LYS A 133 -0.96 9.16 -10.85
C LYS A 133 -2.08 10.09 -11.36
N ARG A 134 -2.13 10.30 -12.67
CA ARG A 134 -3.14 11.18 -13.31
C ARG A 134 -4.54 10.64 -13.12
N LEU A 135 -4.72 9.32 -13.21
CA LEU A 135 -5.98 8.67 -12.93
C LEU A 135 -6.45 8.94 -11.50
N LEU A 136 -5.58 8.80 -10.50
CA LEU A 136 -5.91 9.10 -9.10
C LEU A 136 -6.23 10.59 -8.91
N ASP A 137 -5.47 11.49 -9.52
CA ASP A 137 -5.73 12.94 -9.45
C ASP A 137 -7.08 13.30 -10.10
N LEU A 138 -7.45 12.65 -11.22
CA LEU A 138 -8.75 12.81 -11.86
C LEU A 138 -9.88 12.24 -11.02
N TYR A 139 -9.71 11.02 -10.49
CA TYR A 139 -10.69 10.36 -9.65
C TYR A 139 -10.93 11.12 -8.35
N GLN A 140 -9.90 11.75 -7.78
CA GLN A 140 -10.07 12.63 -6.62
C GLN A 140 -10.93 13.85 -6.94
N LYS A 141 -10.89 14.36 -8.17
CA LYS A 141 -11.76 15.48 -8.60
C LYS A 141 -13.21 15.06 -8.77
N THR A 142 -13.49 13.79 -9.10
CA THR A 142 -14.88 13.32 -9.27
C THR A 142 -15.60 13.09 -7.94
N LEU A 143 -14.85 12.87 -6.85
CA LEU A 143 -15.42 12.72 -5.50
C LEU A 143 -15.72 14.05 -4.79
N LYS A 144 -15.29 15.19 -5.34
CA LYS A 144 -15.51 16.54 -4.80
C LYS A 144 -16.72 17.20 -5.44
#